data_AF-E8LHH0-F1
#
_entry.id   AF-E8LHH0-F1
#
_cell.length_a   1.000
_cell.length_b   1.000
_cell.length_c   1.000
_cell.angle_alpha   90.00
_cell.angle_beta   90.00
_cell.angle_gamma   90.00
#
_symmetry.space_group_name_H-M   'P 1'
#
loop_
_entity.id
_entity.type
_entity.pdbx_description
1 polymer ?
#
loop_
_entity_poly.entity_id
_entity_poly.type
_entity_poly.pdbx_seq_one_letter_code
_entity_poly.pdbx_strand_id
1 'polypeptide(L)' 'AEGHAEGLAEGRAEGRAEGLVEGRAEGRAEGLAEGLAKGAQKTLLQNIKGLLNFGIDECSIKKALNCTDEQIREAKAN' A
#
# COMPACT_ATOMS: atom_id res chain seq x y z
N ALA A 1 17.84 10.62 46.76
CA ALA A 1 17.76 9.33 46.04
C ALA A 1 16.43 9.19 45.29
N GLU A 2 15.32 9.68 45.84
CA GLU A 2 13.97 9.55 45.27
C GLU A 2 13.78 10.23 43.91
N GLY A 3 14.25 11.48 43.73
CA GLY A 3 14.10 12.19 42.46
C GLY A 3 14.82 11.57 41.24
N HIS A 4 15.80 10.68 41.46
CA HIS A 4 16.47 9.97 40.36
C HIS A 4 15.70 8.71 39.93
N ALA A 5 14.99 8.07 40.87
CA ALA A 5 14.13 6.94 40.58
C ALA A 5 12.84 7.37 39.87
N GLU A 6 12.26 8.50 40.27
CA GLU A 6 11.08 9.08 39.61
C GLU A 6 11.39 9.53 38.18
N GLY A 7 12.48 10.28 37.96
CA GLY A 7 12.85 10.72 36.61
C GLY A 7 13.17 9.57 35.64
N LEU A 8 13.71 8.46 36.13
CA LEU A 8 13.93 7.25 35.33
C LEU A 8 12.63 6.50 35.01
N ALA A 9 11.67 6.51 35.92
CA ALA A 9 10.37 5.87 35.72
C ALA A 9 9.52 6.66 34.72
N GLU A 10 9.52 7.99 34.84
CA GLU A 10 8.78 8.91 33.97
C GLU A 10 9.34 8.88 32.54
N GLY A 11 10.66 9.01 32.35
CA GLY A 11 11.27 8.95 31.02
C GLY A 11 11.09 7.59 30.31
N ARG A 12 11.00 6.47 31.07
CA ARG A 12 10.66 5.16 30.49
C ARG A 12 9.19 5.05 30.10
N ALA A 13 8.30 5.72 30.82
CA ALA A 13 6.88 5.71 30.52
C ALA A 13 6.59 6.56 29.27
N GLU A 14 7.18 7.76 29.19
CA GLU A 14 7.08 8.64 28.01
C GLU A 14 7.67 7.97 26.77
N GLY A 15 8.91 7.46 26.81
CA GLY A 15 9.53 6.83 25.64
C GLY A 15 8.79 5.58 25.12
N ARG A 16 8.08 4.83 25.99
CA ARG A 16 7.20 3.74 25.56
C ARG A 16 5.91 4.24 24.92
N ALA A 17 5.32 5.30 25.47
CA ALA A 17 4.10 5.88 24.94
C ALA A 17 4.36 6.48 23.54
N GLU A 18 5.46 7.23 23.39
CA GLU A 18 5.90 7.81 22.12
C GLU A 18 6.20 6.72 21.09
N GLY A 19 7.01 5.71 21.42
CA GLY A 19 7.34 4.62 20.50
C GLY A 19 6.13 3.78 20.04
N LEU A 20 5.10 3.64 20.89
CA LEU A 20 3.85 2.97 20.49
C LEU A 20 2.98 3.83 19.56
N VAL A 21 2.98 5.14 19.75
CA VAL A 21 2.24 6.08 18.90
C VAL A 21 2.89 6.17 17.52
N GLU A 22 4.22 6.35 17.48
CA GLU A 22 5.01 6.39 16.25
C GLU A 22 4.90 5.07 15.48
N GLY A 23 5.19 3.93 16.12
CA GLY A 23 5.11 2.63 15.45
C GLY A 23 3.71 2.28 14.91
N ARG A 24 2.64 2.73 15.58
CA ARG A 24 1.26 2.58 15.06
C ARG A 24 0.93 3.55 13.93
N ALA A 25 1.51 4.74 13.92
CA ALA A 25 1.33 5.71 12.84
C ALA A 25 2.05 5.20 11.59
N GLU A 26 3.30 4.79 11.72
CA GLU A 26 4.12 4.22 10.63
C GLU A 26 3.48 2.95 10.06
N GLY A 27 3.15 1.96 10.88
CA GLY A 27 2.54 0.71 10.40
C GLY A 27 1.18 0.91 9.72
N ARG A 28 0.39 1.91 10.13
CA ARG A 28 -0.86 2.27 9.43
C ARG A 28 -0.59 2.95 8.10
N ALA A 29 0.38 3.86 8.03
CA ALA A 29 0.75 4.55 6.80
C ALA A 29 1.27 3.56 5.75
N GLU A 30 2.17 2.65 6.15
CA GLU A 30 2.70 1.59 5.29
C GLU A 30 1.59 0.65 4.81
N GLY A 31 0.75 0.15 5.71
CA GLY A 31 -0.34 -0.76 5.35
C GLY A 31 -1.39 -0.13 4.43
N LEU A 32 -1.70 1.16 4.61
CA LEU A 32 -2.58 1.90 3.71
C LEU A 32 -1.95 2.08 2.33
N ALA A 33 -0.69 2.49 2.26
CA ALA A 33 0.02 2.67 1.01
C ALA A 33 0.10 1.36 0.21
N GLU A 34 0.47 0.25 0.87
CA GLU A 34 0.53 -1.07 0.26
C GLU A 34 -0.85 -1.55 -0.21
N GLY A 35 -1.88 -1.37 0.63
CA GLY A 35 -3.26 -1.73 0.29
C GLY A 35 -3.80 -0.96 -0.91
N LEU A 36 -3.54 0.35 -0.99
CA LEU A 36 -3.93 1.18 -2.12
C LEU A 36 -3.19 0.77 -3.39
N ALA A 37 -1.88 0.52 -3.32
CA ALA A 37 -1.09 0.08 -4.47
C ALA A 37 -1.60 -1.27 -5.01
N LYS A 38 -1.81 -2.25 -4.12
CA LYS A 38 -2.36 -3.57 -4.48
C LYS A 38 -3.77 -3.46 -5.06
N GLY A 39 -4.63 -2.63 -4.47
CA GLY A 39 -5.99 -2.40 -4.94
C GLY A 39 -6.03 -1.74 -6.33
N ALA A 40 -5.18 -0.75 -6.56
CA ALA A 40 -5.05 -0.08 -7.85
C ALA A 40 -4.56 -1.05 -8.94
N GLN A 41 -3.52 -1.84 -8.65
CA GLN A 41 -3.02 -2.87 -9.57
C GLN A 41 -4.11 -3.89 -9.90
N LYS A 42 -4.79 -4.44 -8.88
CA LYS A 42 -5.86 -5.42 -9.09
C LYS A 42 -6.98 -4.86 -9.96
N THR A 43 -7.39 -3.61 -9.73
CA THR A 43 -8.43 -2.95 -10.51
C THR A 43 -8.00 -2.74 -11.96
N LEU A 44 -6.76 -2.32 -12.19
CA LEU A 44 -6.19 -2.16 -13.53
C LEU A 44 -6.24 -3.48 -14.32
N LEU A 45 -5.79 -4.59 -13.72
CA LEU A 45 -5.79 -5.90 -14.37
C LEU A 45 -7.20 -6.38 -14.71
N GLN A 46 -8.16 -6.18 -13.79
CA GLN A 46 -9.57 -6.52 -14.04
C GLN A 46 -10.16 -5.69 -15.20
N ASN A 47 -9.85 -4.39 -15.26
CA ASN A 47 -10.29 -3.52 -16.34
C ASN A 47 -9.70 -3.98 -17.68
N ILE A 48 -8.39 -4.26 -17.74
CA ILE A 48 -7.73 -4.79 -18.95
C ILE A 48 -8.43 -6.08 -19.41
N LYS A 49 -8.63 -7.04 -18.50
CA LYS A 49 -9.29 -8.32 -18.80
C LYS A 49 -10.72 -8.11 -19.33
N GLY A 50 -11.48 -7.21 -18.72
CA GLY A 50 -12.81 -6.83 -19.19
C GLY A 50 -12.78 -6.28 -20.62
N LEU A 51 -11.91 -5.30 -20.89
CA LEU A 51 -11.80 -4.67 -22.21
C LEU A 51 -11.37 -5.67 -23.31
N LEU A 52 -10.44 -6.59 -22.99
CA LEU A 52 -10.05 -7.67 -23.89
C LEU A 52 -11.23 -8.61 -24.19
N ASN A 53 -12.05 -8.95 -23.19
CA ASN A 53 -13.25 -9.77 -23.38
C ASN A 53 -14.31 -9.07 -24.24
N PHE A 54 -14.35 -7.73 -24.23
CA PHE A 54 -15.19 -6.95 -25.13
C PHE A 54 -14.61 -6.81 -26.55
N GLY A 55 -13.46 -7.43 -26.84
CA GLY A 55 -12.84 -7.42 -28.15
C GLY A 55 -12.07 -6.13 -28.47
N ILE A 56 -11.75 -5.31 -27.47
CA ILE A 56 -10.90 -4.14 -27.65
C ILE A 56 -9.45 -4.61 -27.84
N ASP A 57 -8.75 -4.03 -28.81
CA ASP A 57 -7.38 -4.39 -29.11
C ASP A 57 -6.40 -3.91 -28.03
N GLU A 58 -5.30 -4.65 -27.87
CA GLU A 58 -4.27 -4.38 -26.86
C GLU A 58 -3.61 -3.00 -27.03
N CYS A 59 -3.47 -2.51 -28.26
CA CYS A 59 -2.84 -1.21 -28.52
C CYS A 59 -3.71 -0.07 -27.99
N SER A 60 -5.02 -0.15 -28.21
CA SER A 60 -6.01 0.78 -27.67
C SER A 60 -6.07 0.74 -26.14
N ILE A 61 -6.04 -0.47 -25.54
CA ILE A 61 -6.03 -0.62 -24.08
C ILE A 61 -4.77 0.00 -23.47
N LYS A 62 -3.58 -0.24 -24.04
CA LYS A 62 -2.32 0.35 -23.57
C LYS A 62 -2.37 1.87 -23.58
N LYS A 63 -2.89 2.47 -24.65
CA LYS A 63 -3.01 3.93 -24.77
C LYS A 63 -4.05 4.51 -23.82
N ALA A 64 -5.21 3.87 -23.69
CA ALA A 64 -6.30 4.37 -22.86
C ALA A 64 -6.02 4.28 -21.35
N LEU A 65 -5.39 3.19 -20.91
CA LEU A 65 -5.11 2.94 -19.50
C LEU A 65 -3.67 3.28 -19.09
N ASN A 66 -2.85 3.72 -20.04
CA ASN A 66 -1.41 3.94 -19.87
C ASN A 66 -0.71 2.72 -19.22
N CYS A 67 -1.08 1.52 -19.68
CA CYS A 67 -0.59 0.26 -19.12
C CYS A 67 0.52 -0.35 -20.00
N THR A 68 1.35 -1.19 -19.39
CA THR A 68 2.47 -1.88 -20.04
C THR A 68 2.04 -3.21 -20.65
N ASP A 69 2.86 -3.74 -21.56
CA ASP A 69 2.69 -5.11 -22.09
C ASP A 69 2.74 -6.17 -20.98
N GLU A 70 3.51 -5.92 -19.91
CA GLU A 70 3.57 -6.80 -18.74
C GLU A 70 2.21 -6.87 -18.03
N GLN A 71 1.57 -5.73 -17.81
CA GLN A 71 0.25 -5.67 -17.17
C GLN A 71 -0.83 -6.34 -18.03
N ILE A 72 -0.73 -6.24 -19.36
CA ILE A 72 -1.61 -6.98 -20.27
C ILE A 72 -1.38 -8.48 -20.18
N ARG A 73 -0.11 -8.92 -20.14
CA ARG A 73 0.22 -10.33 -19.98
C ARG A 73 -0.27 -10.87 -18.64
N GLU A 74 -0.07 -10.11 -17.56
CA GLU A 74 -0.55 -10.44 -16.22
C GLU A 74 -2.08 -10.56 -16.17
N ALA A 75 -2.80 -9.64 -16.82
CA ALA A 75 -4.26 -9.67 -16.91
C ALA A 75 -4.80 -10.85 -17.73
N LYS A 76 -4.01 -11.39 -18.67
CA LYS A 76 -4.34 -12.58 -19.45
C LYS A 76 -4.00 -13.89 -18.71
N ALA A 77 -2.97 -13.87 -17.86
CA ALA A 77 -2.49 -15.04 -17.13
C ALA A 77 -3.37 -15.41 -15.92
N ASN A 78 -4.10 -14.44 -15.37
CA ASN A 78 -5.07 -14.61 -14.29
C ASN A 78 -6.51 -14.57 -14.82
#